data_AF-A0A4R8H0Z9-F1
#
_entry.id   AF-A0A4R8H0Z9-F1
#
_cell.length_a   1.000
_cell.length_b   1.000
_cell.length_c   1.000
_cell.angle_alpha   90.00
_cell.angle_beta   90.00
_cell.angle_gamma   90.00
#
_symmetry.space_group_name_H-M   'P 1'
#
loop_
_entity.id
_entity.type
_entity.pdbx_description
1 polymer ?
#
loop_
_entity_poly.entity_id
_entity_poly.type
_entity_poly.pdbx_seq_one_letter_code
_entity_poly.pdbx_strand_id
1 'polypeptide(L)' 'MQRILIIFPTTHNLFLAEEIIQKENYSYEIVPTPDDEEDCCSLSIEIEGYDKKDLEYLLKEEFIEYKKIVYL' A
#
# COMPACT_ATOMS: atom_id res chain seq x y z
N MET A 1 3.22 -2.56 17.41
CA MET A 1 2.70 -1.71 16.32
C MET A 1 2.39 -2.63 15.16
N GLN A 2 1.19 -2.53 14.60
CA GLN A 2 0.78 -3.38 13.48
C GLN A 2 1.37 -2.83 12.19
N ARG A 3 1.89 -3.72 11.35
CA ARG A 3 2.46 -3.39 10.05
C ARG A 3 1.57 -3.93 8.95
N ILE A 4 1.36 -3.14 7.91
CA ILE A 4 0.50 -3.51 6.79
C ILE A 4 1.27 -3.27 5.50
N LEU A 5 1.36 -4.29 4.65
CA LEU A 5 1.96 -4.22 3.33
C LEU A 5 0.87 -4.21 2.27
N ILE A 6 0.87 -3.20 1.41
CA ILE A 6 -0.09 -3.04 0.31
C ILE A 6 0.66 -3.22 -0.99
N ILE A 7 0.25 -4.20 -1.79
CA ILE A 7 0.84 -4.52 -3.09
C ILE A 7 -0.02 -3.87 -4.15
N PHE A 8 0.60 -3.06 -5.02
CA PHE A 8 -0.10 -2.34 -6.07
C PHE A 8 0.15 -2.98 -7.45
N PRO A 9 -0.84 -2.94 -8.35
CA PRO A 9 -0.68 -3.49 -9.70
C PRO A 9 0.20 -2.62 -10.60
N THR A 10 0.32 -1.33 -10.29
CA THR A 10 1.09 -0.38 -11.07
C THR A 10 1.81 0.60 -10.16
N THR A 11 2.90 1.19 -10.67
CA THR A 11 3.61 2.27 -9.98
C THR A 11 2.73 3.52 -9.81
N HIS A 12 1.79 3.76 -10.72
CA HIS A 12 0.85 4.88 -10.63
C HIS A 12 -0.03 4.78 -9.37
N ASN A 13 -0.64 3.62 -9.12
CA ASN A 13 -1.47 3.40 -7.93
C ASN A 13 -0.67 3.49 -6.63
N LEU A 14 0.59 3.06 -6.67
CA LEU A 14 1.49 3.22 -5.52
C LEU A 14 1.72 4.70 -5.19
N PHE A 15 2.08 5.53 -6.17
CA PHE A 15 2.34 6.95 -5.92
C PHE A 15 1.08 7.69 -5.45
N LEU A 16 -0.09 7.34 -5.97
CA LEU A 16 -1.36 7.88 -5.45
C LEU A 16 -1.58 7.52 -3.98
N ALA A 17 -1.31 6.26 -3.62
CA ALA A 17 -1.44 5.82 -2.23
C ALA A 17 -0.42 6.53 -1.33
N GLU A 18 0.82 6.69 -1.79
CA GLU A 18 1.87 7.43 -1.09
C GLU A 18 1.43 8.87 -0.77
N GLU A 19 0.88 9.61 -1.74
CA GLU A 19 0.43 10.98 -1.53
C GLU A 19 -0.65 11.08 -0.44
N ILE A 20 -1.54 10.10 -0.34
CA ILE A 20 -2.60 10.11 0.68
C ILE A 20 -2.04 9.72 2.05
N ILE A 21 -1.20 8.70 2.12
CA ILE A 21 -0.56 8.25 3.36
C ILE A 21 0.31 9.38 3.94
N GLN A 22 1.00 10.13 3.08
CA GLN A 22 1.73 11.35 3.46
C GLN A 22 0.81 12.45 4.00
N LYS A 23 -0.34 12.72 3.36
CA LYS A 23 -1.32 13.74 3.82
C LYS A 23 -1.83 13.45 5.22
N GLU A 24 -2.03 12.18 5.54
CA GLU A 24 -2.49 11.73 6.84
C GLU A 24 -1.36 11.57 7.88
N ASN A 25 -0.12 11.90 7.51
CA ASN A 25 1.06 11.95 8.38
C ASN A 25 1.43 10.60 9.02
N TYR A 26 1.29 9.51 8.26
CA TYR A 26 1.71 8.17 8.68
C TYR A 26 3.14 7.84 8.27
N SER A 27 3.78 6.96 9.05
CA SER A 27 5.07 6.40 8.69
C SER A 27 4.89 5.26 7.69
N TYR A 28 5.60 5.33 6.58
CA TYR A 28 5.54 4.32 5.52
C TYR A 28 6.90 4.15 4.83
N GLU A 29 7.08 3.00 4.18
CA GLU A 29 8.24 2.68 3.36
C GLU A 29 7.79 2.02 2.05
N ILE A 30 8.45 2.36 0.93
CA ILE A 30 8.25 1.67 -0.35
C ILE A 30 9.17 0.46 -0.40
N VAL A 31 8.59 -0.72 -0.54
CA VAL A 31 9.31 -2.00 -0.55
C VAL A 31 9.13 -2.70 -1.90
N PRO A 32 10.21 -3.18 -2.54
CA PRO A 32 10.09 -4.04 -3.70
C PRO A 32 9.58 -5.41 -3.26
N THR A 33 8.53 -5.90 -3.91
CA THR A 33 7.92 -7.19 -3.58
C THR A 33 7.97 -8.10 -4.79
N PRO A 34 8.52 -9.31 -4.67
CA PRO A 34 8.48 -10.28 -5.76
C PRO A 34 7.01 -10.57 -6.08
N ASP A 35 6.63 -10.43 -7.35
CA ASP A 35 5.34 -10.86 -7.82
C ASP A 35 5.47 -12.28 -8.34
N ASP A 36 4.80 -13.24 -7.70
CA ASP A 36 4.87 -14.64 -8.12
C ASP A 36 4.20 -14.88 -9.49
N GLU A 37 3.43 -13.90 -10.00
CA GLU A 37 2.68 -14.02 -11.27
C GLU A 37 3.31 -13.28 -12.46
N GLU A 38 4.27 -12.38 -12.25
CA GLU A 38 4.96 -11.65 -13.33
C GLU A 38 6.48 -11.69 -13.17
N ASP A 39 7.24 -11.81 -14.27
CA ASP A 39 8.72 -11.72 -14.30
C ASP A 39 9.28 -10.34 -13.82
N CYS A 40 8.42 -9.47 -13.30
CA CYS A 40 8.71 -8.13 -12.81
C CYS A 40 8.43 -8.03 -11.29
N CYS A 41 9.30 -7.33 -10.58
CA CYS A 41 9.03 -6.97 -9.18
C CYS A 41 7.84 -6.00 -9.11
N SER A 42 6.82 -6.35 -8.35
CA SER A 42 5.76 -5.41 -7.97
C SER A 42 6.27 -4.44 -6.90
N LEU A 43 5.73 -3.22 -6.85
CA LEU A 43 6.06 -2.28 -5.79
C LEU A 43 4.97 -2.28 -4.72
N SER A 44 5.37 -2.08 -3.48
CA SER A 44 4.48 -2.12 -2.32
C SER A 44 4.77 -0.99 -1.36
N ILE A 45 3.78 -0.64 -0.54
CA ILE A 45 3.94 0.27 0.59
C ILE A 45 3.73 -0.50 1.88
N GLU A 46 4.74 -0.51 2.76
CA GLU A 46 4.63 -0.92 4.16
C GLU A 46 4.23 0.29 5.00
N ILE A 47 3.18 0.17 5.80
CA ILE A 47 2.67 1.24 6.68
C ILE A 47 2.74 0.76 8.12
N GLU A 48 3.22 1.63 9.00
CA GLU A 48 3.27 1.37 10.44
C GLU A 48 2.16 2.13 11.17
N GLY A 49 1.49 1.43 12.10
CA GLY A 49 0.60 2.09 13.06
C GLY A 49 -0.83 2.39 12.57
N TYR A 50 -1.22 1.82 11.42
CA TYR A 50 -2.57 1.95 10.88
C TYR A 50 -3.54 0.92 11.47
N ASP A 51 -4.81 1.29 11.70
CA ASP A 51 -5.90 0.33 11.90
C ASP A 51 -6.39 -0.18 10.54
N LYS A 52 -6.53 -1.50 10.39
CA LYS A 52 -6.99 -2.16 9.17
C LYS A 52 -8.22 -1.47 8.54
N LYS A 53 -9.19 -1.06 9.34
CA LYS A 53 -10.45 -0.51 8.82
C LYS A 53 -10.29 0.86 8.18
N ASP A 54 -9.42 1.68 8.74
CA ASP A 54 -9.21 3.05 8.27
C ASP A 54 -8.47 3.04 6.92
N LEU A 55 -7.56 2.08 6.73
CA LEU A 55 -6.80 1.96 5.48
C LEU A 55 -7.67 1.49 4.31
N GLU A 56 -8.49 0.46 4.54
CA GLU A 56 -9.41 -0.02 3.51
C GLU A 56 -10.45 1.04 3.13
N TYR A 57 -10.84 1.90 4.07
CA TYR A 57 -11.72 3.04 3.81
C TYR A 57 -11.02 4.10 2.96
N LEU A 58 -9.81 4.50 3.35
CA LEU A 58 -8.98 5.49 2.66
C LEU A 58 -8.73 5.12 1.19
N LEU A 59 -8.33 3.86 0.94
CA LEU A 59 -8.07 3.37 -0.43
C LEU A 59 -9.36 3.32 -1.28
N LYS A 60 -10.51 3.05 -0.66
CA LYS A 60 -11.80 3.01 -1.36
C LYS A 60 -12.33 4.38 -1.71
N GLU A 61 -12.22 5.37 -0.82
CA GLU A 61 -12.68 6.73 -1.10
C GLU A 61 -11.93 7.34 -2.29
N GLU A 62 -10.63 7.07 -2.39
CA GLU A 62 -9.75 7.61 -3.43
C GLU A 62 -9.67 6.71 -4.68
N PHE A 63 -10.49 5.66 -4.75
CA PHE A 63 -10.56 4.71 -5.88
C PHE A 63 -9.19 4.10 -6.27
N ILE A 64 -8.34 3.84 -5.28
CA ILE A 64 -7.02 3.26 -5.52
C ILE A 64 -7.12 1.74 -5.64
N GLU A 65 -6.75 1.22 -6.80
CA GLU A 65 -6.67 -0.21 -7.03
C GLU A 65 -5.40 -0.80 -6.39
N TYR A 66 -5.58 -1.88 -5.63
CA TYR A 66 -4.50 -2.67 -5.05
C TYR A 66 -4.67 -4.16 -5.41
N LYS A 67 -3.55 -4.88 -5.54
CA LYS A 67 -3.51 -6.34 -5.77
C LYS A 67 -3.83 -7.10 -4.49
N LYS A 68 -3.17 -6.72 -3.38
CA LYS A 68 -3.23 -7.48 -2.12
C LYS A 68 -2.87 -6.61 -0.92
N ILE A 69 -3.48 -6.91 0.22
CA ILE A 69 -3.09 -6.37 1.53
C ILE A 69 -2.60 -7.53 2.39
N VAL A 70 -1.41 -7.40 2.96
CA VAL A 70 -0.78 -8.38 3.85
C VAL A 70 -0.61 -7.72 5.23
N TYR A 71 -1.03 -8.42 6.27
CA TYR A 71 -0.88 -7.98 7.65
C TYR A 71 0.34 -8.69 8.25
N LEU A 72 1.34 -7.91 8.68
CA LEU A 72 2.63 -8.38 9.20
C LEU A 72 2.64 -8.43 10.73
#